data_AF-A0A7C2TXB3-F1
#
_entry.id   AF-A0A7C2TXB3-F1
#
_cell.length_a   1.000
_cell.length_b   1.000
_cell.length_c   1.000
_cell.angle_alpha   90.00
_cell.angle_beta   90.00
_cell.angle_gamma   90.00
#
_symmetry.space_group_name_H-M   'P 1'
#
loop_
_entity.id
_entity.type
_entity.pdbx_description
1 polymer ?
#
loop_
_entity_poly.entity_id
_entity_poly.type
_entity_poly.pdbx_seq_one_letter_code
_entity_poly.pdbx_strand_id
1 'polypeptide(L)'
;MFEDHPSFEAPKNLEQNIWRYLDFTKFVDLLVTNDLYFTRVDQFEDKFEGSNTKPTVKSREAFFKHLVSIGEMNPKRAQETSILLEKHYMEQRKHYLE
;
A
#
# COMPACT_ATOMS: atom_id res chain seq x y z
N MET A 1 -8.23 -6.08 -20.25
CA MET A 1 -9.19 -7.03 -19.67
C MET A 1 -8.71 -7.32 -18.25
N PHE A 2 -9.61 -7.41 -17.28
CA PHE A 2 -9.24 -7.71 -15.89
C PHE A 2 -8.80 -9.18 -15.78
N GLU A 3 -7.69 -9.44 -15.09
CA GLU A 3 -7.21 -10.80 -14.81
C GLU A 3 -7.54 -11.18 -13.38
N ASP A 4 -8.16 -12.35 -13.19
CA ASP A 4 -8.46 -12.85 -11.86
C ASP A 4 -7.16 -13.20 -11.13
N HIS A 5 -6.99 -12.64 -9.93
CA HIS A 5 -5.83 -12.88 -9.09
C HIS A 5 -6.25 -13.67 -7.85
N PRO A 6 -5.55 -14.75 -7.46
CA PRO A 6 -5.94 -15.61 -6.34
C PRO A 6 -5.99 -14.87 -4.99
N SER A 7 -5.27 -13.76 -4.85
CA SER A 7 -5.31 -12.90 -3.64
C SER A 7 -6.37 -11.80 -3.68
N PHE A 8 -7.14 -11.68 -4.77
CA PHE A 8 -8.20 -10.70 -4.90
C PHE A 8 -9.56 -11.37 -4.70
N GLU A 9 -10.20 -11.08 -3.58
CA GLU A 9 -11.58 -11.50 -3.32
C GLU A 9 -12.54 -10.48 -3.92
N ALA A 10 -13.09 -10.80 -5.09
CA ALA A 10 -14.12 -9.96 -5.71
C ALA A 10 -15.38 -9.90 -4.83
N PRO A 11 -16.12 -8.78 -4.84
CA PRO A 11 -17.36 -8.69 -4.12
C PRO A 11 -18.39 -9.69 -4.64
N LYS A 12 -19.13 -10.32 -3.72
CA LYS A 12 -20.16 -11.33 -4.06
C LYS A 12 -21.27 -10.80 -4.96
N ASN A 13 -21.60 -9.53 -4.81
CA ASN A 13 -22.59 -8.83 -5.63
C ASN A 13 -21.91 -7.70 -6.38
N LEU A 14 -21.79 -7.85 -7.70
CA LEU A 14 -21.19 -6.84 -8.59
C LEU A 14 -22.08 -5.60 -8.75
N GLU A 15 -23.39 -5.72 -8.49
CA GLU A 15 -24.37 -4.63 -8.56
C GLU A 15 -24.54 -3.91 -7.22
N GLN A 16 -23.65 -4.15 -6.25
CA GLN A 16 -23.75 -3.47 -4.96
C GLN A 16 -23.43 -1.98 -5.13
N ASN A 17 -24.27 -1.13 -4.54
CA ASN A 17 -24.00 0.30 -4.49
C ASN A 17 -22.81 0.57 -3.57
N ILE A 18 -21.80 1.26 -4.09
CA ILE A 18 -20.68 1.78 -3.30
C ILE A 18 -20.89 3.27 -3.03
N TRP A 19 -20.41 3.72 -1.88
CA TRP A 19 -20.46 5.12 -1.47
C TRP A 19 -19.04 5.65 -1.35
N ARG A 20 -18.75 6.79 -2.01
CA ARG A 20 -17.48 7.50 -1.87
C ARG A 20 -17.79 8.95 -1.49
N TYR A 21 -17.18 9.42 -0.40
CA TYR A 21 -17.22 10.82 -0.04
C TYR A 21 -16.30 11.62 -0.96
N LEU A 22 -16.88 12.61 -1.65
CA LEU A 22 -16.17 13.52 -2.55
C LEU A 22 -16.51 14.95 -2.14
N ASP A 23 -15.51 15.83 -2.18
CA ASP A 23 -15.80 17.25 -2.21
C ASP A 23 -16.38 17.65 -3.58
N PHE A 24 -16.92 18.87 -3.64
CA PHE A 24 -17.59 19.36 -4.84
C PHE A 24 -16.66 19.39 -6.06
N THR A 25 -15.39 19.77 -5.91
CA THR A 25 -14.47 19.90 -7.04
C THR A 25 -14.10 18.54 -7.60
N LYS A 26 -13.86 17.53 -6.75
CA LYS A 26 -13.63 16.13 -7.17
C LYS A 26 -14.87 15.53 -7.83
N PHE A 27 -16.07 15.87 -7.38
CA PHE A 27 -17.30 15.42 -8.02
C PHE A 27 -17.46 16.01 -9.44
N VAL A 28 -17.23 17.31 -9.61
CA VAL A 28 -17.25 17.95 -10.94
C VAL A 28 -16.20 17.34 -11.86
N ASP A 29 -14.98 17.13 -11.36
CA ASP A 29 -13.89 16.51 -12.12
C ASP A 29 -14.27 15.10 -12.60
N LEU A 30 -14.87 14.28 -11.74
CA LEU A 30 -15.38 12.95 -12.11
C LEU A 30 -16.41 13.02 -13.24
N LEU A 31 -17.35 13.97 -13.19
CA LEU A 31 -18.38 14.10 -14.24
C LEU A 31 -17.78 14.55 -15.59
N VAL A 32 -16.77 15.41 -15.56
CA VAL A 32 -16.12 15.94 -16.76
C VAL A 32 -15.20 14.90 -17.40
N THR A 33 -14.43 14.19 -16.58
CA THR A 33 -13.41 13.24 -17.04
C THR A 33 -13.97 11.83 -17.26
N ASN A 34 -15.05 11.47 -16.57
CA ASN A 34 -15.53 10.09 -16.41
C ASN A 34 -14.48 9.15 -15.79
N ASP A 35 -13.49 9.71 -15.07
CA ASP A 35 -12.39 8.97 -14.46
C ASP A 35 -12.32 9.23 -12.96
N LEU A 36 -11.89 8.20 -12.20
CA LEU A 36 -11.66 8.33 -10.77
C LEU A 36 -10.22 8.76 -10.49
N TYR A 37 -10.06 9.93 -9.87
CA TYR A 37 -8.77 10.38 -9.38
C TYR A 37 -8.35 9.67 -8.07
N PHE A 38 -7.08 9.30 -8.01
CA PHE A 38 -6.41 8.78 -6.82
C PHE A 38 -5.20 9.65 -6.50
N THR A 39 -5.22 10.28 -5.33
CA THR A 39 -4.10 11.08 -4.83
C THR A 39 -2.89 10.19 -4.60
N ARG A 40 -1.72 10.62 -5.08
CA ARG A 40 -0.45 9.96 -4.73
C ARG A 40 -0.25 10.01 -3.22
N VAL A 41 0.27 8.93 -2.64
CA VAL A 41 0.39 8.80 -1.18
C VAL A 41 1.22 9.92 -0.52
N ASP A 42 2.23 10.44 -1.22
CA ASP A 42 3.08 11.53 -0.73
C ASP A 42 2.40 12.91 -0.72
N GLN A 43 1.19 13.03 -1.26
CA GLN A 43 0.40 14.26 -1.33
C GLN A 43 -0.79 14.27 -0.35
N PHE A 44 -0.89 13.28 0.54
CA PHE A 44 -1.89 13.30 1.61
C PHE A 44 -1.53 14.32 2.69
N GLU A 45 -2.55 14.90 3.32
CA GLU A 45 -2.39 15.87 4.41
C GLU A 45 -1.84 15.21 5.68
N ASP A 46 -2.26 13.97 5.97
CA ASP A 46 -1.69 13.20 7.06
C ASP A 46 -0.33 12.64 6.65
N LYS A 47 0.72 13.19 7.25
CA LYS A 47 2.10 12.74 7.04
C LYS A 47 2.30 11.26 7.37
N PHE A 48 1.48 10.66 8.24
CA PHE A 48 1.61 9.24 8.57
C PHE A 48 0.81 8.32 7.64
N GLU A 49 -0.02 8.84 6.75
CA GLU A 49 -0.78 8.06 5.77
C GLU A 49 0.20 7.27 4.87
N GLY A 50 0.02 5.94 4.80
CA GLY A 50 0.94 5.06 4.06
C GLY A 50 2.31 4.81 4.73
N SER A 51 2.55 5.32 5.93
CA SER A 51 3.78 5.07 6.68
C SER A 51 3.78 3.72 7.41
N ASN A 52 4.96 3.17 7.68
CA ASN A 52 5.09 1.94 8.45
C ASN A 52 5.29 2.22 9.95
N THR A 53 4.48 1.59 10.79
CA THR A 53 4.67 1.67 12.25
C THR A 53 5.93 0.92 12.70
N LYS A 54 6.54 1.33 13.82
CA LYS A 54 7.71 0.62 14.39
C LYS A 54 7.44 -0.87 14.63
N PRO A 55 6.26 -1.30 15.16
CA PRO A 55 5.91 -2.71 15.26
C PRO A 55 5.88 -3.43 13.90
N THR A 56 5.30 -2.81 12.87
CA THR A 56 5.26 -3.38 11.51
C THR A 56 6.68 -3.59 10.95
N VAL A 57 7.59 -2.63 11.17
CA VAL A 57 8.98 -2.78 10.74
C VAL A 57 9.66 -3.94 11.46
N LYS A 58 9.47 -4.08 12.78
CA LYS A 58 10.04 -5.19 13.55
C LYS A 58 9.48 -6.57 13.15
N SER A 59 8.18 -6.66 12.85
CA SER A 59 7.56 -7.94 12.50
C SER A 59 7.99 -8.46 11.13
N ARG A 60 8.40 -7.56 10.21
CA ARG A 60 8.89 -7.94 8.88
C ARG A 60 10.09 -8.87 8.92
N GLU A 61 11.04 -8.65 9.82
CA GLU A 61 12.21 -9.53 9.95
C GLU A 61 11.82 -10.97 10.30
N ALA A 62 10.90 -11.12 11.26
CA ALA A 62 10.38 -12.43 11.66
C ALA A 62 9.61 -13.08 10.50
N PHE A 63 8.82 -12.30 9.77
CA PHE A 63 8.08 -12.76 8.60
C PHE A 63 9.01 -13.28 7.49
N PHE A 64 10.05 -12.54 7.12
CA PHE A 64 11.00 -12.99 6.10
C PHE A 64 11.80 -14.22 6.55
N LYS A 65 12.22 -14.28 7.83
CA LYS A 65 12.85 -15.48 8.40
C LYS A 65 11.92 -16.69 8.31
N HIS A 66 10.64 -16.50 8.60
CA HIS A 66 9.64 -17.55 8.47
C HIS A 66 9.50 -18.02 7.03
N LEU A 67 9.31 -17.11 6.06
CA LEU A 67 9.20 -17.46 4.64
C LEU A 67 10.42 -18.23 4.12
N VAL A 68 11.63 -17.83 4.53
CA VAL A 68 12.86 -18.57 4.21
C VAL A 68 12.84 -19.95 4.86
N SER A 69 12.39 -20.08 6.11
CA SER A 69 12.34 -21.35 6.83
C SER A 69 11.37 -22.37 6.21
N ILE A 70 10.28 -21.91 5.60
CA ILE A 70 9.29 -22.77 4.92
C ILE A 70 9.61 -22.96 3.43
N GLY A 71 10.70 -22.39 2.93
CA GLY A 71 11.11 -22.52 1.53
C GLY A 71 10.34 -21.65 0.52
N GLU A 72 9.40 -20.83 0.99
CA GLU A 72 8.59 -19.92 0.16
C GLU A 72 9.37 -18.68 -0.32
N MET A 73 10.56 -18.43 0.23
CA MET A 73 11.42 -17.32 -0.19
C MET A 73 12.89 -17.68 -0.25
N ASN A 74 13.55 -17.24 -1.32
CA ASN A 74 15.01 -17.35 -1.44
C ASN A 74 15.71 -16.46 -0.39
N PRO A 75 16.71 -16.99 0.37
CA PRO A 75 17.41 -16.23 1.40
C PRO A 75 18.05 -14.92 0.91
N LYS A 76 18.64 -14.95 -0.28
CA LYS A 76 19.27 -13.76 -0.89
C LYS A 76 18.23 -12.69 -1.19
N ARG A 77 17.08 -13.09 -1.76
CA ARG A 77 15.96 -12.18 -2.04
C ARG A 77 15.36 -11.60 -0.75
N ALA A 78 15.25 -12.41 0.30
CA ALA A 78 14.78 -11.96 1.61
C ALA A 78 15.70 -10.88 2.22
N GLN A 79 17.02 -11.09 2.12
CA GLN A 79 18.01 -10.13 2.57
C GLN A 79 17.96 -8.83 1.77
N GLU A 80 17.95 -8.91 0.43
CA GLU A 80 17.85 -7.74 -0.45
C GLU A 80 16.58 -6.92 -0.20
N THR A 81 15.45 -7.61 -0.03
CA THR A 81 14.15 -6.99 0.26
C THR A 81 14.16 -6.30 1.63
N SER A 82 14.75 -6.94 2.64
CA SER A 82 14.87 -6.35 3.98
C SER A 82 15.69 -5.06 3.96
N ILE A 83 16.81 -5.05 3.24
CA ILE A 83 17.66 -3.86 3.09
C ILE A 83 16.90 -2.73 2.40
N LEU A 84 16.18 -3.04 1.31
CA LEU A 84 15.40 -2.05 0.56
C LEU A 84 14.30 -1.41 1.43
N LEU A 85 13.56 -2.24 2.18
CA LEU A 85 12.48 -1.77 3.05
C LEU A 85 13.00 -0.93 4.22
N GLU A 86 14.16 -1.28 4.80
CA GLU A 86 14.78 -0.48 5.85
C GLU A 86 15.24 0.88 5.32
N LYS A 87 15.87 0.90 4.13
CA LYS A 87 16.24 2.16 3.47
C LYS A 87 15.01 3.05 3.24
N HIS A 88 13.94 2.48 2.71
CA HIS A 88 12.70 3.20 2.48
C HIS A 88 12.07 3.73 3.78
N TYR A 89 12.05 2.92 4.84
CA TYR A 89 11.57 3.36 6.15
C TYR A 89 12.39 4.54 6.70
N MET A 90 13.71 4.52 6.55
CA MET A 90 14.59 5.59 7.01
C MET A 90 14.42 6.88 6.19
N GLU A 91 14.17 6.77 4.88
CA GLU A 91 13.84 7.91 4.02
C GLU A 91 12.51 8.56 4.43
N GLN A 92 11.45 7.74 4.59
CA GLN A 92 10.17 8.21 5.11
C GLN A 92 10.35 8.94 6.46
N ARG A 93 11.09 8.34 7.38
CA ARG A 93 11.29 8.90 8.73
C ARG A 93 12.05 10.22 8.76
N LYS A 94 12.98 10.46 7.82
CA LYS A 94 13.66 11.77 7.71
C LYS A 94 12.69 12.89 7.40
N HIS A 95 11.74 12.65 6.49
CA HIS A 95 10.73 13.64 6.11
C HIS A 95 9.74 13.99 7.23
N TYR A 96 9.66 13.16 8.28
CA TYR A 96 8.70 13.33 9.38
C TYR A 96 9.27 13.93 10.68
N LEU A 97 10.60 13.96 10.81
CA LEU A 97 11.31 14.47 12.00
C LEU A 97 11.90 15.88 11.80
N GLU A 98 11.78 16.44 10.60
CA GLU A 98 11.96 17.87 10.28
C GLU A 98 10.60 18.59 10.35
#